data_AF-A0A7J0EZW0-F1
#
_entry.id   AF-A0A7J0EZW0-F1
#
_cell.length_a   1.000
_cell.length_b   1.000
_cell.length_c   1.000
_cell.angle_alpha   90.00
_cell.angle_beta   90.00
_cell.angle_gamma   90.00
#
_symmetry.space_group_name_H-M   'P 1'
#
loop_
_entity.id
_entity.type
_entity.pdbx_description
1 polymer ?
#
loop_
_entity_poly.entity_id
_entity_poly.type
_entity_poly.pdbx_seq_one_letter_code
_entity_poly.pdbx_strand_id
1 'polypeptide(L)'
;MSMGCFDQMGTLLVGDLAIGVVYFRAGYTPTDYPSESEWRARYLMEQSSAVKCPSISYHLAGTKKIQQELAKPNALERFLENKDDIAKLRKCFAGLWSLDDSSIVKDAIERPEFYVMKPQREGGGNNIYGDDMRKALLRLQEDGTEENAAYILMQRIFPTIAPTFLMHDGICHKDHAISELGIYSAYLRNKENVIMNEQCGYLMRTKVSSSNEGGVAAGFAVLDSVYLT
;
A
#
# COMPACT_ATOMS: atom_id res chain seq x y z
N MET A 1 3.72 14.01 -26.68
CA MET A 1 2.35 13.71 -26.18
C MET A 1 1.52 14.97 -26.34
N SER A 2 0.29 14.87 -26.86
CA SER A 2 -0.64 16.01 -26.83
C SER A 2 -0.91 16.39 -25.38
N MET A 3 -0.70 17.64 -25.01
CA MET A 3 -1.13 18.14 -23.70
C MET A 3 -2.65 17.99 -23.61
N GLY A 4 -3.14 17.34 -22.55
CA GLY A 4 -4.57 17.30 -22.28
C GLY A 4 -5.11 18.70 -21.99
N CYS A 5 -6.38 18.93 -22.31
CA CYS A 5 -7.07 20.19 -22.02
C CYS A 5 -8.51 19.93 -21.55
N PHE A 6 -9.22 21.00 -21.22
CA PHE A 6 -10.64 20.95 -20.89
C PHE A 6 -11.49 21.58 -22.00
N ASP A 7 -12.66 21.02 -22.25
CA ASP A 7 -13.73 21.77 -22.92
C ASP A 7 -14.41 22.77 -21.94
N GLN A 8 -15.38 23.53 -22.44
CA GLN A 8 -16.13 24.50 -21.63
C GLN A 8 -16.95 23.87 -20.49
N MET A 9 -17.17 22.55 -20.51
CA MET A 9 -17.93 21.78 -19.53
C MET A 9 -17.03 21.05 -18.52
N GLY A 10 -15.70 21.21 -18.61
CA GLY A 10 -14.73 20.54 -17.74
C GLY A 10 -14.42 19.09 -18.13
N THR A 11 -14.83 18.64 -19.32
CA THR A 11 -14.48 17.33 -19.86
C THR A 11 -13.00 17.29 -20.18
N LEU A 12 -12.30 16.25 -19.71
CA LEU A 12 -10.92 16.02 -20.09
C LEU A 12 -10.85 15.56 -21.56
N LEU A 13 -10.06 16.27 -22.36
CA LEU A 13 -9.74 15.90 -23.74
C LEU A 13 -8.27 15.48 -23.83
N VAL A 14 -8.00 14.35 -24.47
CA VAL A 14 -6.65 13.92 -24.87
C VAL A 14 -6.62 13.81 -26.39
N GLY A 15 -6.02 14.81 -27.05
CA GLY A 15 -6.29 15.05 -28.46
C GLY A 15 -7.76 15.44 -28.64
N ASP A 16 -8.46 14.80 -29.57
CA ASP A 16 -9.89 15.04 -29.82
C ASP A 16 -10.82 14.07 -29.04
N LEU A 17 -10.26 13.24 -28.15
CA LEU A 17 -11.00 12.22 -27.44
C LEU A 17 -11.45 12.70 -26.05
N ALA A 18 -12.76 12.67 -25.82
CA ALA A 18 -13.36 12.90 -24.52
C ALA A 18 -13.17 11.70 -23.59
N ILE A 19 -12.67 11.96 -22.38
CA ILE A 19 -12.32 10.92 -21.40
C ILE A 19 -13.37 10.85 -20.30
N GLY A 20 -14.06 9.72 -20.18
CA GLY A 20 -15.02 9.46 -19.10
C GLY A 20 -14.40 8.89 -17.82
N VAL A 21 -13.29 8.14 -17.94
CA VAL A 21 -12.63 7.48 -16.80
C VAL A 21 -11.11 7.57 -16.96
N VAL A 22 -10.42 7.90 -15.87
CA VAL A 22 -8.96 7.83 -15.76
C VAL A 22 -8.61 6.66 -14.85
N TYR A 23 -8.06 5.59 -15.42
CA TYR A 23 -7.62 4.41 -14.67
C TYR A 23 -6.10 4.41 -14.51
N PHE A 24 -5.63 4.63 -13.27
CA PHE A 24 -4.21 4.73 -12.98
C PHE A 24 -3.56 3.35 -12.92
N ARG A 25 -2.52 3.17 -13.74
CA ARG A 25 -1.56 2.05 -13.66
C ARG A 25 -0.13 2.52 -13.39
N ALA A 26 0.01 3.79 -13.02
CA ALA A 26 1.23 4.50 -12.68
C ALA A 26 0.87 5.64 -11.71
N GLY A 27 1.85 6.45 -11.33
CA GLY A 27 1.70 7.63 -10.51
C GLY A 27 1.69 7.35 -9.01
N TYR A 28 2.13 6.15 -8.59
CA TYR A 28 2.25 5.73 -7.18
C TYR A 28 3.69 5.70 -6.67
N THR A 29 4.68 5.95 -7.54
CA THR A 29 6.09 6.11 -7.19
C THR A 29 6.61 7.47 -7.64
N PRO A 30 7.55 8.11 -6.91
CA PRO A 30 8.17 9.36 -7.35
C PRO A 30 8.84 9.27 -8.73
N THR A 31 9.31 8.10 -9.14
CA THR A 31 9.94 7.90 -10.46
C THR A 31 8.99 8.10 -11.64
N ASP A 32 7.68 8.05 -11.40
CA ASP A 32 6.66 8.40 -12.40
C ASP A 32 6.51 9.91 -12.60
N TYR A 33 7.19 10.73 -11.79
CA TYR A 33 7.14 12.19 -11.83
C TYR A 33 8.55 12.79 -11.97
N PRO A 34 9.27 12.52 -13.09
CA PRO A 34 10.61 13.06 -13.30
C PRO A 34 10.64 14.59 -13.43
N SER A 35 9.50 15.24 -13.70
CA SER A 35 9.40 16.68 -13.86
C SER A 35 8.06 17.24 -13.37
N GLU A 36 7.92 18.56 -13.40
CA GLU A 36 6.64 19.26 -13.18
C GLU A 36 5.57 18.92 -14.21
N SER A 37 5.94 18.37 -15.37
CA SER A 37 4.99 18.01 -16.42
C SER A 37 4.00 16.94 -15.94
N GLU A 38 4.51 15.89 -15.28
CA GLU A 38 3.70 14.78 -14.79
C GLU A 38 2.82 15.20 -13.61
N TRP A 39 3.32 16.10 -12.75
CA TRP A 39 2.53 16.71 -11.69
C TRP A 39 1.37 17.55 -12.24
N ARG A 40 1.63 18.37 -13.26
CA ARG A 40 0.58 19.14 -13.96
C ARG A 40 -0.43 18.23 -14.64
N ALA A 41 0.02 17.14 -15.26
CA ALA A 41 -0.87 16.16 -15.86
C ALA A 41 -1.77 15.49 -14.81
N ARG A 42 -1.21 15.09 -13.66
CA ARG A 42 -2.00 14.54 -12.55
C ARG A 42 -3.02 15.54 -12.02
N TYR A 43 -2.59 16.79 -11.81
CA TYR A 43 -3.47 17.87 -11.36
C TYR A 43 -4.62 18.12 -12.34
N LEU A 44 -4.32 18.20 -13.64
CA LEU A 44 -5.31 18.36 -14.71
C LEU A 44 -6.34 17.21 -14.69
N MET A 45 -5.88 15.96 -14.60
CA MET A 45 -6.78 14.81 -14.53
C MET A 45 -7.70 14.89 -13.31
N GLU A 46 -7.18 15.22 -12.13
CA GLU A 46 -7.98 15.34 -10.91
C GLU A 46 -9.03 16.47 -10.99
N GLN A 47 -8.70 17.59 -11.64
CA GLN A 47 -9.63 18.72 -11.85
C GLN A 47 -10.77 18.41 -12.84
N SER A 48 -10.60 17.43 -13.72
CA SER A 48 -11.59 17.10 -14.75
C SER A 48 -12.88 16.45 -14.20
N SER A 49 -13.91 16.42 -15.04
CA SER A 49 -15.14 15.66 -14.79
C SER A 49 -15.00 14.13 -14.94
N ALA A 50 -13.88 13.64 -15.47
CA ALA A 50 -13.64 12.20 -15.60
C ALA A 50 -13.65 11.51 -14.22
N VAL A 51 -14.13 10.27 -14.16
CA VAL A 51 -14.09 9.47 -12.94
C VAL A 51 -12.67 8.93 -12.74
N LYS A 52 -12.04 9.23 -11.61
CA LYS A 52 -10.68 8.77 -11.30
C LYS A 52 -10.72 7.43 -10.58
N CYS A 53 -9.89 6.49 -11.01
CA CYS A 53 -9.70 5.19 -10.40
C CYS A 53 -8.20 4.94 -10.10
N PRO A 54 -7.74 5.22 -8.87
CA PRO A 54 -8.43 5.95 -7.79
C PRO A 54 -8.34 7.48 -7.94
N SER A 55 -9.19 8.22 -7.24
CA SER A 55 -9.00 9.67 -7.00
C SER A 55 -7.80 9.94 -6.10
N ILE A 56 -7.34 11.20 -6.04
CA ILE A 56 -6.24 11.58 -5.12
C ILE A 56 -6.58 11.30 -3.64
N SER A 57 -7.83 11.47 -3.22
CA SER A 57 -8.24 11.15 -1.84
C SER A 57 -8.16 9.65 -1.54
N TYR A 58 -8.57 8.80 -2.48
CA TYR A 58 -8.44 7.34 -2.36
C TYR A 58 -6.97 6.91 -2.39
N HIS A 59 -6.13 7.58 -3.18
CA HIS A 59 -4.69 7.36 -3.16
C HIS A 59 -4.11 7.65 -1.77
N LEU A 60 -4.43 8.81 -1.17
CA LEU A 60 -3.98 9.17 0.18
C LEU A 60 -4.50 8.21 1.26
N ALA A 61 -5.74 7.72 1.12
CA ALA A 61 -6.31 6.73 2.02
C ALA A 61 -5.53 5.40 2.03
N GLY A 62 -4.81 5.07 0.94
CA GLY A 62 -3.95 3.90 0.83
C GLY A 62 -2.58 4.03 1.50
N THR A 63 -2.22 5.22 2.00
CA THR A 63 -0.91 5.43 2.63
C THR A 63 -0.75 4.64 3.93
N LYS A 64 0.48 4.25 4.22
CA LYS A 64 0.83 3.51 5.46
C LYS A 64 0.51 4.34 6.70
N LYS A 65 0.64 5.66 6.63
CA LYS A 65 0.24 6.56 7.72
C LYS A 65 -1.25 6.48 8.02
N ILE A 66 -2.12 6.51 7.00
CA ILE A 66 -3.57 6.36 7.23
C ILE A 66 -3.91 4.96 7.75
N GLN A 67 -3.26 3.90 7.25
CA GLN A 67 -3.39 2.55 7.80
C GLN A 67 -3.08 2.52 9.31
N GLN A 68 -2.00 3.18 9.74
CA GLN A 68 -1.61 3.28 11.15
C GLN A 68 -2.59 4.13 11.98
N GLU A 69 -3.05 5.26 11.45
CA GLU A 69 -4.01 6.13 12.14
C GLU A 69 -5.37 5.44 12.34
N LEU A 70 -5.84 4.65 11.38
CA LEU A 70 -7.07 3.86 11.49
C LEU A 70 -6.98 2.75 12.55
N ALA A 71 -5.76 2.29 12.88
CA ALA A 71 -5.54 1.29 13.92
C ALA A 71 -5.56 1.86 15.34
N LYS A 72 -5.57 3.18 15.52
CA LYS A 72 -5.70 3.80 16.84
C LYS A 72 -7.06 3.46 17.48
N PRO A 73 -7.12 3.36 18.82
CA PRO A 73 -8.40 3.19 19.52
C PRO A 73 -9.42 4.26 19.09
N ASN A 74 -10.66 3.83 18.84
CA ASN A 74 -11.79 4.67 18.44
C ASN A 74 -11.66 5.39 17.07
N ALA A 75 -10.62 5.12 16.28
CA ALA A 75 -10.44 5.80 14.99
C ALA A 75 -11.43 5.29 13.92
N LEU A 76 -11.67 3.97 13.84
CA LEU A 76 -12.63 3.37 12.91
C LEU A 76 -14.06 3.86 13.14
N GLU A 77 -14.44 4.06 14.39
CA GLU A 77 -15.78 4.50 14.81
C GLU A 77 -16.14 5.89 14.28
N ARG A 78 -15.16 6.69 13.82
CA ARG A 78 -15.40 7.97 13.15
C ARG A 78 -15.88 7.82 11.71
N PHE A 79 -15.65 6.65 11.10
CA PHE A 79 -15.93 6.37 9.69
C PHE A 79 -16.95 5.25 9.49
N LEU A 80 -17.21 4.44 10.51
CA LEU A 80 -18.07 3.26 10.45
C LEU A 80 -18.99 3.20 11.68
N GLU A 81 -20.27 2.91 11.41
CA GLU A 81 -21.28 2.76 12.45
C GLU A 81 -21.50 1.29 12.85
N ASN A 82 -21.40 0.37 11.88
CA ASN A 82 -21.64 -1.06 12.09
C ASN A 82 -20.56 -1.67 12.99
N LYS A 83 -20.95 -2.11 14.19
CA LYS A 83 -20.03 -2.65 15.20
C LYS A 83 -19.43 -4.00 14.79
N ASP A 84 -20.15 -4.82 14.04
CA ASP A 84 -19.65 -6.11 13.56
C ASP A 84 -18.55 -5.90 12.50
N ASP A 85 -18.74 -4.92 11.60
CA ASP A 85 -17.72 -4.60 10.59
C ASP A 85 -16.48 -3.98 11.21
N ILE A 86 -16.65 -3.09 12.21
CA ILE A 86 -15.53 -2.56 13.01
C ILE A 86 -14.78 -3.69 13.70
N ALA A 87 -15.48 -4.66 14.29
CA ALA A 87 -14.86 -5.81 14.94
C ALA A 87 -14.09 -6.69 13.95
N LYS A 88 -14.65 -6.97 12.77
CA LYS A 88 -13.98 -7.71 11.68
C LYS A 88 -12.72 -7.01 11.21
N LEU A 89 -12.78 -5.70 10.93
CA LEU A 89 -11.63 -4.92 10.49
C LEU A 89 -10.53 -4.90 11.55
N ARG A 90 -10.89 -4.64 12.81
CA ARG A 90 -9.93 -4.62 13.93
C ARG A 90 -9.24 -5.96 14.13
N LYS A 91 -9.93 -7.08 13.91
CA LYS A 91 -9.35 -8.44 13.98
C LYS A 91 -8.24 -8.65 12.94
N CYS A 92 -8.27 -7.93 11.83
CA CYS A 92 -7.26 -8.02 10.76
C CYS A 92 -6.08 -7.06 10.96
N PHE A 93 -6.10 -6.18 11.96
CA PHE A 93 -4.99 -5.27 12.22
C PHE A 93 -3.89 -5.96 13.02
N ALA A 94 -2.67 -5.90 12.50
CA ALA A 94 -1.47 -6.12 13.29
C ALA A 94 -1.15 -4.86 14.11
N GLY A 95 -0.16 -4.94 15.00
CA GLY A 95 0.37 -3.76 15.68
C GLY A 95 0.89 -2.71 14.70
N LEU A 96 0.44 -1.47 14.85
CA LEU A 96 0.74 -0.33 13.97
C LEU A 96 0.95 0.92 14.84
N TRP A 97 2.12 1.55 14.72
CA TRP A 97 2.54 2.63 15.62
C TRP A 97 3.19 3.80 14.88
N SER A 98 2.99 5.01 15.41
CA SER A 98 3.76 6.20 15.01
C SER A 98 5.16 6.13 15.64
N LEU A 99 6.14 6.77 15.03
CA LEU A 99 7.47 6.92 15.64
C LEU A 99 7.49 7.87 16.85
N ASP A 100 6.39 8.58 17.12
CA ASP A 100 6.23 9.39 18.34
C ASP A 100 6.01 8.55 19.61
N ASP A 101 5.72 7.25 19.46
CA ASP A 101 5.61 6.32 20.59
C ASP A 101 7.01 5.85 21.00
N SER A 102 7.63 6.61 21.91
CA SER A 102 8.99 6.36 22.39
C SER A 102 9.17 4.97 23.02
N SER A 103 8.11 4.41 23.61
CA SER A 103 8.16 3.07 24.22
C SER A 103 8.30 1.99 23.15
N ILE A 104 7.54 2.11 22.06
CA ILE A 104 7.59 1.19 20.94
C ILE A 104 8.87 1.36 20.14
N VAL A 105 9.35 2.60 19.94
CA VAL A 105 10.63 2.85 19.28
C VAL A 105 11.77 2.18 20.05
N LYS A 106 11.79 2.28 21.38
CA LYS A 106 12.79 1.61 22.22
C LYS A 106 12.73 0.09 22.06
N ASP A 107 11.54 -0.53 22.12
CA ASP A 107 11.40 -1.98 21.94
C ASP A 107 11.85 -2.42 20.53
N ALA A 108 11.52 -1.64 19.49
CA ALA A 108 11.95 -1.90 18.11
C ALA A 108 13.46 -1.79 17.92
N ILE A 109 14.15 -0.91 18.65
CA ILE A 109 15.62 -0.82 18.66
C ILE A 109 16.23 -2.04 19.35
N GLU A 110 15.66 -2.47 20.47
CA GLU A 110 16.16 -3.62 21.24
C GLU A 110 15.92 -4.95 20.48
N ARG A 111 14.77 -5.07 19.82
CA ARG A 111 14.27 -6.31 19.19
C ARG A 111 13.77 -6.09 17.75
N PRO A 112 14.64 -5.64 16.82
CA PRO A 112 14.26 -5.21 15.47
C PRO A 112 13.72 -6.33 14.59
N GLU A 113 13.94 -7.60 14.93
CA GLU A 113 13.43 -8.74 14.21
C GLU A 113 11.89 -8.83 14.24
N PHE A 114 11.23 -8.24 15.25
CA PHE A 114 9.77 -8.27 15.43
C PHE A 114 9.04 -7.09 14.78
N TYR A 115 9.77 -6.17 14.14
CA TYR A 115 9.20 -4.97 13.55
C TYR A 115 9.57 -4.83 12.08
N VAL A 116 8.80 -4.00 11.38
CA VAL A 116 9.09 -3.49 10.04
C VAL A 116 8.84 -1.99 10.06
N MET A 117 9.80 -1.21 9.61
CA MET A 117 9.66 0.23 9.43
C MET A 117 9.31 0.52 7.97
N LYS A 118 8.24 1.30 7.75
CA LYS A 118 7.67 1.51 6.41
C LYS A 118 7.60 3.00 6.08
N PRO A 119 8.21 3.47 4.98
CA PRO A 119 7.98 4.82 4.46
C PRO A 119 6.62 4.92 3.77
N GLN A 120 6.21 6.15 3.44
CA GLN A 120 5.02 6.40 2.60
C GLN A 120 5.32 6.15 1.12
N ARG A 121 5.52 4.87 0.75
CA ARG A 121 5.79 4.40 -0.62
C ARG A 121 4.98 3.15 -0.94
N GLU A 122 4.73 2.94 -2.23
CA GLU A 122 4.09 1.74 -2.79
C GLU A 122 5.01 1.03 -3.78
N GLY A 123 4.66 -0.19 -4.17
CA GLY A 123 5.37 -0.94 -5.23
C GLY A 123 6.44 -1.93 -4.75
N GLY A 124 6.63 -2.09 -3.43
CA GLY A 124 7.63 -3.00 -2.85
C GLY A 124 9.06 -2.44 -2.87
N GLY A 125 9.98 -3.05 -2.13
CA GLY A 125 11.40 -2.66 -2.07
C GLY A 125 11.73 -1.49 -1.16
N ASN A 126 10.78 -0.97 -0.38
CA ASN A 126 10.95 0.27 0.39
C ASN A 126 11.01 0.05 1.91
N ASN A 127 10.72 -1.16 2.39
CA ASN A 127 10.60 -1.41 3.82
C ASN A 127 11.98 -1.64 4.44
N ILE A 128 12.14 -1.28 5.71
CA ILE A 128 13.39 -1.42 6.45
C ILE A 128 13.18 -2.45 7.58
N TYR A 129 14.12 -3.39 7.71
CA TYR A 129 14.04 -4.55 8.59
C TYR A 129 15.31 -4.71 9.43
N GLY A 130 15.22 -5.41 10.56
CA GLY A 130 16.39 -5.89 11.31
C GLY A 130 17.38 -4.78 11.67
N ASP A 131 18.66 -5.06 11.49
CA ASP A 131 19.74 -4.13 11.86
C ASP A 131 19.68 -2.79 11.12
N ASP A 132 19.21 -2.77 9.87
CA ASP A 132 19.08 -1.53 9.11
C ASP A 132 17.98 -0.64 9.68
N MET A 133 16.90 -1.24 10.17
CA MET A 133 15.84 -0.52 10.87
C MET A 133 16.33 0.01 12.22
N ARG A 134 17.07 -0.80 12.98
CA ARG A 134 17.70 -0.35 14.24
C ARG A 134 18.58 0.86 14.00
N LYS A 135 19.47 0.80 12.99
CA LYS A 135 20.35 1.92 12.62
C LYS A 135 19.56 3.14 12.19
N ALA A 136 18.49 2.98 11.41
CA ALA A 136 17.64 4.07 10.98
C ALA A 136 16.94 4.77 12.16
N LEU A 137 16.38 4.00 13.10
CA LEU A 137 15.75 4.54 14.30
C LEU A 137 16.74 5.29 15.20
N LEU A 138 17.96 4.77 15.39
CA LEU A 138 18.99 5.45 16.17
C LEU A 138 19.41 6.79 15.54
N ARG A 139 19.58 6.85 14.22
CA ARG A 139 19.89 8.10 13.49
C ARG A 139 18.77 9.13 13.64
N LEU A 140 17.52 8.69 13.47
CA LEU A 140 16.34 9.56 13.64
C LEU A 140 16.22 10.15 15.06
N GLN A 141 16.75 9.47 16.08
CA GLN A 141 16.81 10.00 17.45
C GLN A 141 17.87 11.11 17.61
N GLU A 142 18.93 11.10 16.78
CA GLU A 142 20.02 12.09 16.80
C GLU A 142 19.65 13.36 16.01
N ASP A 143 18.98 13.21 14.86
CA ASP A 143 18.73 14.29 13.89
C ASP A 143 17.51 15.19 14.21
N GLY A 144 16.71 14.83 15.23
CA GLY A 144 15.49 15.55 15.61
C GLY A 144 14.21 15.00 14.96
N THR A 145 13.05 15.48 15.40
CA THR A 145 11.76 14.77 15.19
C THR A 145 11.08 14.95 13.83
N GLU A 146 11.52 15.87 12.97
CA GLU A 146 10.77 16.19 11.74
C GLU A 146 10.78 15.05 10.71
N GLU A 147 11.85 14.25 10.62
CA GLU A 147 11.91 13.10 9.69
C GLU A 147 11.12 11.88 10.18
N ASN A 148 10.75 11.83 11.47
CA ASN A 148 9.97 10.73 12.05
C ASN A 148 8.61 10.56 11.38
N ALA A 149 8.01 11.65 10.90
CA ALA A 149 6.70 11.64 10.26
C ALA A 149 6.67 10.87 8.92
N ALA A 150 7.84 10.61 8.31
CA ALA A 150 7.92 9.88 7.04
C ALA A 150 7.64 8.38 7.18
N TYR A 151 7.72 7.83 8.40
CA TYR A 151 7.67 6.39 8.64
C TYR A 151 6.59 5.97 9.65
N ILE A 152 6.22 4.70 9.60
CA ILE A 152 5.49 4.01 10.65
C ILE A 152 6.26 2.76 11.09
N LEU A 153 6.00 2.30 12.31
CA LEU A 153 6.37 0.95 12.75
C LEU A 153 5.17 0.01 12.62
N MET A 154 5.43 -1.18 12.13
CA MET A 154 4.44 -2.25 12.05
C MET A 154 5.02 -3.52 12.68
N GLN A 155 4.17 -4.25 13.40
CA GLN A 155 4.47 -5.60 13.88
C GLN A 155 4.79 -6.50 12.68
N ARG A 156 5.93 -7.19 12.73
CA ARG A 156 6.27 -8.19 11.74
C ARG A 156 5.37 -9.41 11.92
N ILE A 157 4.78 -9.86 10.82
CA ILE A 157 3.95 -11.06 10.78
C ILE A 157 4.85 -12.23 10.38
N PHE A 158 4.68 -13.36 11.07
CA PHE A 158 5.41 -14.61 10.82
C PHE A 158 4.41 -15.72 10.44
N PRO A 159 4.08 -15.86 9.15
CA PRO A 159 3.20 -16.94 8.68
C PRO A 159 3.84 -18.32 8.86
N THR A 160 3.02 -19.37 8.78
CA THR A 160 3.51 -20.74 8.67
C THR A 160 4.35 -20.91 7.42
N ILE A 161 5.51 -21.52 7.58
CA ILE A 161 6.45 -21.80 6.49
C ILE A 161 6.14 -23.17 5.90
N ALA A 162 6.08 -23.25 4.57
CA ALA A 162 5.79 -24.49 3.85
C ALA A 162 6.86 -24.79 2.78
N PRO A 163 7.27 -26.06 2.60
CA PRO A 163 8.09 -26.47 1.46
C PRO A 163 7.34 -26.21 0.15
N THR A 164 7.94 -25.44 -0.74
CA THR A 164 7.31 -24.94 -1.97
C THR A 164 8.29 -25.06 -3.14
N PHE A 165 7.76 -25.39 -4.32
CA PHE A 165 8.51 -25.30 -5.57
C PHE A 165 8.25 -23.93 -6.20
N LEU A 166 9.31 -23.17 -6.39
CA LEU A 166 9.31 -21.83 -6.99
C LEU A 166 9.87 -21.97 -8.41
N MET A 167 9.19 -21.37 -9.39
CA MET A 167 9.64 -21.38 -10.78
C MET A 167 9.90 -19.95 -11.25
N HIS A 168 11.09 -19.70 -11.77
CA HIS A 168 11.51 -18.41 -12.31
C HIS A 168 12.41 -18.64 -13.52
N ASP A 169 12.14 -17.98 -14.65
CA ASP A 169 12.87 -18.13 -15.91
C ASP A 169 13.11 -19.59 -16.35
N GLY A 170 12.09 -20.43 -16.14
CA GLY A 170 12.15 -21.86 -16.45
C GLY A 170 12.98 -22.71 -15.48
N ILE A 171 13.58 -22.11 -14.45
CA ILE A 171 14.35 -22.80 -13.42
C ILE A 171 13.45 -23.06 -12.22
N CYS A 172 13.43 -24.32 -11.75
CA CYS A 172 12.68 -24.74 -10.58
C CYS A 172 13.61 -24.85 -9.37
N HIS A 173 13.23 -24.19 -8.28
CA HIS A 173 13.90 -24.23 -6.99
C HIS A 173 12.94 -24.72 -5.92
N LYS A 174 13.39 -25.66 -5.08
CA LYS A 174 12.63 -26.08 -3.91
C LYS A 174 13.17 -25.35 -2.69
N ASP A 175 12.31 -24.64 -1.97
CA ASP A 175 12.69 -23.95 -0.74
C ASP A 175 11.51 -23.89 0.24
N HIS A 176 11.75 -23.33 1.42
CA HIS A 176 10.76 -22.98 2.40
C HIS A 176 10.22 -21.57 2.11
N ALA A 177 8.90 -21.46 1.96
CA ALA A 177 8.25 -20.23 1.53
C ALA A 177 7.11 -19.83 2.47
N ILE A 178 6.74 -18.56 2.37
CA ILE A 178 5.55 -17.97 2.97
C ILE A 178 4.72 -17.29 1.91
N SER A 179 3.42 -17.19 2.15
CA SER A 179 2.48 -16.61 1.18
C SER A 179 1.72 -15.42 1.76
N GLU A 180 1.37 -14.50 0.87
CA GLU A 180 0.59 -13.30 1.15
C GLU A 180 -0.64 -13.28 0.23
N LEU A 181 -1.82 -13.35 0.84
CA LEU A 181 -3.10 -13.34 0.14
C LEU A 181 -3.61 -11.91 -0.02
N GLY A 182 -3.77 -11.46 -1.26
CA GLY A 182 -4.49 -10.24 -1.62
C GLY A 182 -5.92 -10.56 -2.07
N ILE A 183 -6.89 -9.78 -1.60
CA ILE A 183 -8.29 -9.85 -2.03
C ILE A 183 -8.60 -8.58 -2.82
N TYR A 184 -9.08 -8.75 -4.06
CA TYR A 184 -9.50 -7.62 -4.88
C TYR A 184 -10.94 -7.25 -4.57
N SER A 185 -11.23 -5.95 -4.61
CA SER A 185 -12.59 -5.43 -4.49
C SER A 185 -12.80 -4.29 -5.49
N ALA A 186 -14.02 -4.14 -5.98
CA ALA A 186 -14.43 -3.04 -6.83
C ALA A 186 -15.60 -2.27 -6.20
N TYR A 187 -15.52 -0.94 -6.25
CA TYR A 187 -16.50 -0.05 -5.64
C TYR A 187 -16.87 1.08 -6.61
N LEU A 188 -18.17 1.34 -6.77
CA LEU A 188 -18.71 2.44 -7.57
C LEU A 188 -19.93 3.02 -6.86
N ARG A 189 -19.95 4.34 -6.70
CA ARG A 189 -21.12 5.08 -6.20
C ARG A 189 -21.40 6.30 -7.06
N ASN A 190 -22.66 6.72 -7.10
CA ASN A 190 -23.08 8.01 -7.63
C ASN A 190 -23.82 8.77 -6.52
N LYS A 191 -23.21 9.85 -6.01
CA LYS A 191 -23.64 10.51 -4.77
C LYS A 191 -23.84 9.44 -3.68
N GLU A 192 -24.94 9.42 -2.94
CA GLU A 192 -25.18 8.43 -1.89
C GLU A 192 -25.58 7.04 -2.40
N ASN A 193 -25.86 6.88 -3.69
CA ASN A 193 -26.26 5.59 -4.25
C ASN A 193 -25.03 4.73 -4.57
N VAL A 194 -24.83 3.67 -3.80
CA VAL A 194 -23.81 2.64 -4.11
C VAL A 194 -24.33 1.76 -5.25
N ILE A 195 -23.61 1.77 -6.37
CA ILE A 195 -23.94 1.01 -7.59
C ILE A 195 -23.26 -0.36 -7.55
N MET A 196 -22.01 -0.42 -7.04
CA MET A 196 -21.23 -1.64 -6.94
C MET A 196 -20.37 -1.59 -5.67
N ASN A 197 -20.30 -2.71 -4.94
CA ASN A 197 -19.41 -2.93 -3.81
C ASN A 197 -19.17 -4.43 -3.68
N GLU A 198 -18.24 -4.95 -4.46
CA GLU A 198 -18.07 -6.39 -4.68
C GLU A 198 -16.63 -6.83 -4.42
N GLN A 199 -16.48 -8.08 -3.98
CA GLN A 199 -15.20 -8.79 -3.98
C GLN A 199 -14.98 -9.40 -5.37
N CYS A 200 -13.83 -9.15 -5.98
CA CYS A 200 -13.57 -9.38 -7.41
C CYS A 200 -12.39 -10.32 -7.65
N GLY A 201 -12.31 -11.41 -6.88
CA GLY A 201 -11.22 -12.39 -6.96
C GLY A 201 -10.08 -12.14 -5.97
N TYR A 202 -8.97 -12.84 -6.17
CA TYR A 202 -7.82 -12.83 -5.27
C TYR A 202 -6.51 -12.96 -6.05
N LEU A 203 -5.40 -12.64 -5.37
CA LEU A 203 -4.04 -12.86 -5.80
C LEU A 203 -3.26 -13.46 -4.65
N MET A 204 -2.69 -14.64 -4.84
CA MET A 204 -1.73 -15.20 -3.89
C MET A 204 -0.31 -14.93 -4.41
N ARG A 205 0.56 -14.41 -3.54
CA ARG A 205 1.98 -14.23 -3.82
C ARG A 205 2.78 -15.06 -2.83
N THR A 206 3.78 -15.77 -3.30
CA THR A 206 4.61 -16.64 -2.47
C THR A 206 6.07 -16.28 -2.65
N LYS A 207 6.81 -16.23 -1.54
CA LYS A 207 8.23 -15.89 -1.53
C LYS A 207 9.00 -16.79 -0.57
N VAL A 208 10.30 -16.95 -0.80
CA VAL A 208 11.19 -17.63 0.15
C VAL A 208 11.08 -16.98 1.53
N SER A 209 11.05 -17.78 2.59
CA SER A 209 10.78 -17.29 3.95
C SER A 209 11.87 -16.37 4.49
N SER A 210 13.08 -16.47 3.95
CA SER A 210 14.22 -15.61 4.27
C SER A 210 14.17 -14.23 3.60
N SER A 211 13.31 -14.04 2.58
CA SER A 211 13.22 -12.76 1.85
C SER A 211 12.35 -11.74 2.59
N ASN A 212 12.91 -10.55 2.81
CA ASN A 212 12.19 -9.44 3.40
C ASN A 212 11.18 -8.80 2.43
N GLU A 213 11.46 -8.82 1.11
CA GLU A 213 10.62 -8.20 0.07
C GLU A 213 9.71 -9.22 -0.63
N GLY A 214 8.59 -8.77 -1.21
CA GLY A 214 7.53 -9.65 -1.73
C GLY A 214 6.87 -9.21 -3.04
N GLY A 215 7.45 -8.24 -3.76
CA GLY A 215 6.93 -7.79 -5.04
C GLY A 215 7.24 -8.78 -6.17
N VAL A 216 6.21 -9.25 -6.88
CA VAL A 216 6.38 -10.11 -8.08
C VAL A 216 7.07 -9.34 -9.20
N ALA A 217 6.58 -8.13 -9.51
CA ALA A 217 7.18 -7.27 -10.52
C ALA A 217 8.62 -6.83 -10.17
N ALA A 218 8.97 -6.86 -8.88
CA ALA A 218 10.31 -6.56 -8.38
C ALA A 218 11.21 -7.82 -8.29
N GLY A 219 10.71 -9.00 -8.68
CA GLY A 219 11.48 -10.25 -8.74
C GLY A 219 11.61 -11.00 -7.41
N PHE A 220 10.93 -10.59 -6.34
CA PHE A 220 11.09 -11.19 -5.00
C PHE A 220 10.08 -12.30 -4.67
N ALA A 221 9.02 -12.42 -5.45
CA ALA A 221 7.93 -13.36 -5.21
C ALA A 221 7.45 -13.98 -6.54
N VAL A 222 6.84 -15.15 -6.44
CA VAL A 222 6.12 -15.81 -7.54
C VAL A 222 4.61 -15.70 -7.31
N LEU A 223 3.86 -15.88 -8.40
CA LEU A 223 2.41 -16.05 -8.34
C LEU A 223 2.07 -17.44 -7.81
N ASP A 224 0.99 -17.53 -7.05
CA ASP A 224 0.52 -18.76 -6.46
C ASP A 224 -1.01 -18.85 -6.47
N SER A 225 -1.56 -19.94 -5.95
CA SER A 225 -2.98 -20.16 -5.71
C SER A 225 -3.25 -20.57 -4.26
N VAL A 226 -4.50 -20.54 -3.84
CA VAL A 226 -4.89 -20.99 -2.50
C VAL A 226 -5.44 -22.40 -2.58
N TYR A 227 -4.91 -23.31 -1.75
CA TYR A 227 -5.53 -24.60 -1.47
C TYR A 227 -6.28 -24.51 -0.14
N LEU A 228 -7.62 -24.59 -0.19
CA LEU A 228 -8.46 -24.52 1.01
C LEU A 228 -8.36 -25.83 1.81
N THR A 229 -8.12 -25.71 3.12
CA THR A 229 -7.91 -26.83 4.05
C THR A 229 -8.94 -26.88 5.16
#